data_AF-A0A2G6IP72-F1
#
_entry.id   AF-A0A2G6IP72-F1
#
_cell.length_a   1.000
_cell.length_b   1.000
_cell.length_c   1.000
_cell.angle_alpha   90.00
_cell.angle_beta   90.00
_cell.angle_gamma   90.00
#
_symmetry.space_group_name_H-M   'P 1'
#
loop_
_entity.id
_entity.type
_entity.pdbx_description
1 polymer ?
#
loop_
_entity_poly.entity_id
_entity_poly.type
_entity_poly.pdbx_seq_one_letter_code
_entity_poly.pdbx_strand_id
1 'polypeptide(L)' 'MKQRVYDFLGQSPIAAISERMTLGEGCAVSIWENTRDRVSYIAPADHTFSLYLKGGAGTRRVDAGNDRGFPMTVMQGV' A
#
# COMPACT_ATOMS: atom_id res chain seq x y z
N MET A 1 15.55 10.67 -3.07
CA MET A 1 15.09 9.65 -4.03
C MET A 1 13.59 9.47 -3.80
N LYS A 2 12.78 9.56 -4.86
CA LYS A 2 11.32 9.44 -4.76
C LYS A 2 10.96 7.99 -4.45
N GLN A 3 10.37 7.70 -3.29
CA GLN A 3 9.99 6.34 -2.87
C GLN A 3 8.54 6.04 -3.23
N ARG A 4 8.26 4.83 -3.69
CA ARG A 4 6.90 4.33 -3.96
C ARG A 4 6.42 3.49 -2.79
N VAL A 5 5.11 3.27 -2.67
CA VAL A 5 4.53 2.31 -1.70
C VAL A 5 5.20 0.93 -1.80
N TYR A 6 5.53 0.50 -3.03
CA TYR A 6 6.31 -0.71 -3.28
C TYR A 6 7.65 -0.73 -2.53
N ASP A 7 8.39 0.38 -2.52
CA ASP A 7 9.73 0.44 -1.91
C ASP A 7 9.62 0.33 -0.38
N PHE A 8 8.62 0.98 0.22
CA PHE A 8 8.38 0.88 1.66
C PHE A 8 7.95 -0.53 2.07
N LEU A 9 7.04 -1.16 1.31
CA LEU A 9 6.65 -2.55 1.55
C LEU A 9 7.82 -3.51 1.36
N GLY A 10 8.66 -3.29 0.35
CA GLY A 10 9.85 -4.10 0.10
C GLY A 10 10.94 -3.98 1.18
N GLN A 11 10.90 -2.93 2.00
CA GLN A 11 11.80 -2.76 3.16
C GLN A 11 11.26 -3.42 4.43
N SER A 12 9.98 -3.83 4.45
CA SER A 12 9.41 -4.54 5.59
C SER A 12 10.05 -5.93 5.72
N PRO A 13 10.42 -6.36 6.94
CA PRO A 13 10.88 -7.73 7.17
C PRO A 13 9.72 -8.75 7.18
N ILE A 14 8.46 -8.30 7.11
CA ILE A 14 7.27 -9.15 7.22
C ILE A 14 6.43 -9.12 5.95
N ALA A 15 6.32 -7.97 5.28
CA ALA A 15 5.53 -7.87 4.07
C ALA A 15 6.20 -8.66 2.94
N ALA A 16 5.41 -9.50 2.27
CA ALA A 16 5.87 -10.31 1.15
C ALA A 16 5.00 -10.06 -0.08
N ILE A 17 5.63 -10.02 -1.24
CA ILE A 17 4.94 -9.95 -2.52
C ILE A 17 4.68 -11.37 -3.02
N SER A 18 3.42 -11.67 -3.35
CA SER A 18 3.04 -12.97 -3.93
C SER A 18 2.98 -12.88 -5.44
N GLU A 19 2.43 -11.79 -5.97
CA GLU A 19 2.26 -11.59 -7.40
C GLU A 19 2.56 -10.14 -7.81
N ARG A 20 3.05 -9.99 -9.04
CA ARG A 20 3.27 -8.69 -9.68
C ARG A 20 2.96 -8.78 -11.16
N MET A 21 2.22 -7.80 -11.66
CA MET A 21 1.92 -7.68 -13.08
C MET A 21 2.10 -6.23 -13.53
N THR A 22 2.83 -6.02 -14.62
CA THR A 22 2.91 -4.72 -15.29
C THR A 22 1.67 -4.54 -16.17
N LEU A 23 0.99 -3.41 -16.06
CA LEU A 23 -0.20 -3.08 -16.85
C LEU A 23 0.13 -2.28 -18.13
N GLY A 24 1.36 -1.80 -18.26
CA GLY A 24 1.77 -0.87 -19.30
C GLY A 24 1.82 0.58 -18.80
N GLU A 25 2.42 1.47 -19.57
CA GLU A 25 2.44 2.94 -19.31
C GLU A 25 2.93 3.35 -17.91
N GLY A 26 3.84 2.56 -17.32
CA GLY A 26 4.36 2.82 -15.98
C GLY A 26 3.46 2.37 -14.83
N CYS A 27 2.32 1.75 -15.13
CA CYS A 27 1.43 1.14 -14.14
C CYS A 27 1.77 -0.33 -13.87
N ALA A 28 1.63 -0.73 -12.62
CA ALA A 28 1.75 -2.12 -12.19
C ALA A 28 0.80 -2.40 -11.02
N VAL A 29 0.37 -3.66 -10.92
CA VAL A 29 -0.38 -4.18 -9.79
C VAL A 29 0.49 -5.21 -9.07
N SER A 30 0.35 -5.27 -7.75
CA SER A 30 1.06 -6.25 -6.92
C SER A 30 0.17 -6.71 -5.78
N ILE A 31 0.19 -8.01 -5.50
CA ILE A 31 -0.51 -8.59 -4.34
C ILE A 31 0.52 -8.72 -3.23
N TRP A 32 0.25 -8.03 -2.12
CA TRP A 32 1.09 -8.05 -0.93
C TRP A 32 0.36 -8.72 0.23
N GLU A 33 1.08 -9.58 0.93
CA GLU A 33 0.68 -10.08 2.23
C GLU A 33 1.53 -9.41 3.31
N ASN A 34 0.86 -8.79 4.29
CA ASN A 34 1.51 -8.27 5.48
C ASN A 34 0.68 -8.68 6.69
N THR A 35 1.20 -9.62 7.47
CA THR A 35 0.45 -10.27 8.54
C THR A 35 0.41 -9.46 9.83
N ARG A 36 1.45 -8.66 10.12
CA ARG A 36 1.59 -7.97 11.41
C ARG A 36 2.49 -6.73 11.43
N ASP A 37 3.08 -6.34 10.31
CA ASP A 37 3.96 -5.17 10.30
C ASP A 37 3.18 -3.87 10.08
N ARG A 38 3.66 -2.81 10.71
CA ARG A 38 3.11 -1.46 10.58
C ARG A 38 4.03 -0.65 9.68
N VAL A 39 3.67 -0.58 8.40
CA VAL A 39 4.42 0.19 7.41
C VAL A 39 3.82 1.59 7.28
N SER A 40 4.67 2.61 7.39
CA SER A 40 4.29 4.02 7.18
C SER A 40 4.91 4.52 5.88
N TYR A 41 4.06 5.00 4.98
CA TYR A 41 4.49 5.63 3.72
C TYR A 41 4.47 7.14 3.89
N ILE A 42 5.57 7.83 3.58
CA ILE A 42 5.67 9.29 3.68
C ILE A 42 5.88 9.86 2.29
N ALA A 43 4.93 10.65 1.80
CA ALA A 43 4.97 11.34 0.50
C ALA A 43 5.44 10.44 -0.65
N PRO A 44 4.72 9.34 -0.96
CA PRO A 44 5.11 8.48 -2.05
C PRO A 44 5.11 9.23 -3.40
N ALA A 45 5.96 8.77 -4.31
CA ALA A 45 6.26 9.46 -5.55
C ALA A 45 5.10 9.48 -6.56
N ASP A 46 4.32 8.41 -6.56
CA ASP A 46 3.32 8.07 -7.56
C ASP A 46 2.01 7.72 -6.84
N HIS A 47 0.89 8.08 -7.46
CA HIS A 47 -0.44 7.71 -6.97
C HIS A 47 -0.55 6.19 -6.86
N THR A 48 -1.02 5.74 -5.71
CA THR A 48 -1.18 4.31 -5.42
C THR A 48 -2.59 4.06 -4.92
N PHE A 49 -3.25 3.06 -5.51
CA PHE A 49 -4.50 2.53 -4.99
C PHE A 49 -4.22 1.21 -4.27
N SER A 50 -4.62 1.12 -3.01
CA SER A 50 -4.51 -0.11 -2.21
C SER A 50 -5.91 -0.65 -1.93
N LEU A 51 -6.14 -1.91 -2.28
CA LEU A 51 -7.34 -2.67 -1.95
C LEU A 51 -6.98 -3.75 -0.93
N TYR A 52 -7.67 -3.75 0.22
CA TYR A 52 -7.49 -4.77 1.24
C TYR A 52 -8.55 -5.86 1.06
N LEU A 53 -8.12 -7.07 0.67
CA LEU A 53 -9.02 -8.22 0.58
C LEU A 53 -9.35 -8.81 1.96
N LYS A 54 -8.44 -8.64 2.92
CA LYS A 54 -8.59 -9.04 4.32
C LYS A 54 -7.84 -8.05 5.22
N GLY A 55 -8.35 -7.81 6.42
CA GLY A 55 -7.74 -6.87 7.37
C GLY A 55 -7.86 -5.41 6.89
N GLY A 56 -6.79 -4.62 7.02
CA GLY A 56 -6.78 -3.22 6.57
C GLY A 56 -7.43 -2.20 7.51
N ALA A 57 -8.15 -2.64 8.55
CA ALA A 57 -8.80 -1.80 9.58
C ALA A 57 -7.87 -0.77 10.27
N GLY A 58 -6.57 -1.06 10.29
CA GLY A 58 -5.54 -0.19 10.87
C GLY A 58 -4.90 0.78 9.87
N THR A 59 -5.18 0.65 8.58
CA THR A 59 -4.69 1.55 7.54
C THR A 59 -5.46 2.84 7.61
N ARG A 60 -4.77 3.97 7.61
CA ARG A 60 -5.38 5.30 7.58
C ARG A 60 -4.42 6.30 6.97
N ARG A 61 -4.97 7.39 6.44
CA ARG A 61 -4.17 8.59 6.18
C ARG A 61 -3.92 9.31 7.50
N VAL A 62 -2.69 9.76 7.71
CA VAL A 62 -2.33 10.53 8.92
C VAL A 62 -2.59 12.02 8.72
N ASP A 63 -2.63 12.47 7.47
CA ASP A 63 -2.79 13.86 7.04
C ASP A 63 -4.23 14.24 6.65
N ALA A 64 -5.13 13.26 6.49
CA ALA A 64 -6.50 13.47 6.00
C ALA A 64 -7.60 13.07 7.00
N GLY A 65 -7.32 13.15 8.30
CA GLY A 65 -8.33 12.88 9.34
C GLY A 65 -8.39 11.42 9.81
N ASN A 66 -9.55 10.99 10.34
CA ASN A 66 -9.72 9.69 11.01
C ASN A 66 -10.28 8.59 10.09
N ASP A 67 -10.25 8.79 8.77
CA ASP A 67 -10.72 7.78 7.81
C ASP A 67 -9.81 6.55 7.83
N ARG A 68 -10.41 5.40 8.08
CA ARG A 68 -9.73 4.10 8.16
C ARG A 68 -10.13 3.23 6.98
N GLY A 69 -9.18 2.49 6.45
CA GLY A 69 -9.44 1.40 5.52
C GLY A 69 -10.11 0.23 6.24
N PHE A 70 -10.78 -0.63 5.50
CA PHE A 70 -11.38 -1.90 5.93
C PHE A 70 -11.31 -2.90 4.77
N PRO A 71 -11.65 -4.18 4.94
CA PRO A 71 -11.78 -5.09 3.81
C PRO A 71 -12.73 -4.50 2.75
N MET A 72 -12.39 -4.68 1.48
CA MET A 72 -13.13 -4.13 0.33
C MET A 72 -13.10 -2.59 0.21
N THR A 73 -12.30 -1.90 1.02
CA THR A 73 -12.08 -0.45 0.87
C THR A 73 -10.87 -0.18 -0.01
N VAL A 74 -11.01 0.79 -0.92
CA VAL A 74 -9.90 1.35 -1.70
C VAL A 74 -9.38 2.59 -0.98
N MET A 75 -8.08 2.60 -0.68
CA MET A 75 -7.39 3.78 -0.16
C MET A 75 -6.48 4.36 -1.23
N GLN A 76 -6.62 5.66 -1.49
CA GLN A 76 -5.72 6.40 -2.39
C GLN A 76 -4.57 7.01 -1.59
N GLY A 77 -3.35 6.60 -1.91
CA GLY A 77 -2.13 7.30 -1.52
C GLY A 77 -1.88 8.47 -2.47
N VAL A 78 -1.68 9.66 -1.91
CA VAL A 78 -1.24 10.85 -2.64
C VAL A 78 0.21 10.71 -3.07
#